data_AF-A0A5R9C046-F1
#
_entry.id   AF-A0A5R9C046-F1
#
_cell.length_a   1.000
_cell.length_b   1.000
_cell.length_c   1.000
_cell.angle_alpha   90.00
_cell.angle_beta   90.00
_cell.angle_gamma   90.00
#
_symmetry.space_group_name_H-M   'P 1'
#
loop_
_entity.id
_entity.type
_entity.pdbx_description
1 polymer ?
#
loop_
_entity_poly.entity_id
_entity_poly.type
_entity_poly.pdbx_seq_one_letter_code
_entity_poly.pdbx_strand_id
1 'polypeptide(L)'
;MDYNHKKEKIESSLFEMRNDQLKNYLYGYFASLIISKKYAPNNPDLEKLMAKFGLEFRPYVYKSRTVLLSRVIRIIEKKEDEDLLLMLDNLFDFIKTFDNEVIEENGNTSSKTKKKKKKNIFDDIFDQLG
;
A
#
# COMPACT_ATOMS: atom_id res chain seq x y z
N MET A 1 1.31 -0.11 44.22
CA MET A 1 1.50 -0.31 42.76
C MET A 1 2.92 -0.77 42.55
N ASP A 2 3.11 -2.06 42.27
CA ASP A 2 4.42 -2.68 42.08
C ASP A 2 5.14 -2.10 40.84
N TYR A 3 6.46 -1.97 40.92
CA TYR A 3 7.29 -1.40 39.86
C TYR A 3 7.17 -2.21 38.56
N ASN A 4 7.09 -3.54 38.68
CA ASN A 4 6.96 -4.45 37.54
C ASN A 4 5.67 -4.18 36.76
N HIS A 5 4.55 -3.96 37.45
CA HIS A 5 3.27 -3.67 36.81
C HIS A 5 3.28 -2.35 36.02
N LYS A 6 4.01 -1.33 36.49
CA LYS A 6 4.18 -0.08 35.73
C LYS A 6 5.05 -0.30 34.49
N LYS A 7 6.10 -1.11 34.60
CA LYS A 7 6.99 -1.43 33.49
C LYS A 7 6.25 -2.17 32.37
N GLU A 8 5.49 -3.21 32.71
CA GLU A 8 4.65 -3.95 31.74
C GLU A 8 3.69 -3.03 30.99
N LYS A 9 3.01 -2.13 31.70
CA LYS A 9 2.07 -1.18 31.07
C LYS A 9 2.75 -0.22 30.09
N ILE A 10 3.97 0.23 30.40
CA ILE A 10 4.74 1.10 29.50
C ILE A 10 5.17 0.32 28.26
N GLU A 11 5.66 -0.91 28.43
CA GLU A 11 6.06 -1.78 27.32
C GLU A 11 4.89 -2.10 26.39
N SER A 12 3.71 -2.42 26.94
CA SER A 12 2.49 -2.63 26.14
C SER A 12 2.09 -1.36 25.39
N SER A 13 2.11 -0.19 26.04
CA SER A 13 1.76 1.08 25.39
C SER A 13 2.74 1.45 24.26
N LEU A 14 4.04 1.22 24.45
CA LEU A 14 5.05 1.45 23.40
C LEU A 14 4.90 0.45 22.25
N PHE A 15 4.51 -0.79 22.54
CA PHE A 15 4.23 -1.80 21.54
C PHE A 15 3.00 -1.43 20.70
N GLU A 16 1.88 -1.09 21.34
CA GLU A 16 0.66 -0.63 20.68
C GLU A 16 0.91 0.60 19.79
N MET A 17 1.69 1.58 20.27
CA MET A 17 2.07 2.76 19.46
C MET A 17 2.82 2.38 18.18
N ARG A 18 3.72 1.39 18.24
CA ARG A 18 4.45 0.92 17.05
C ARG A 18 3.51 0.23 16.06
N ASN A 19 2.54 -0.54 16.56
CA ASN A 19 1.55 -1.20 15.72
C ASN A 19 0.65 -0.18 14.99
N ASP A 20 0.10 0.79 15.72
CA ASP A 20 -0.73 1.84 15.13
C ASP A 20 0.04 2.67 14.08
N GLN A 21 1.32 2.93 14.32
CA GLN A 21 2.19 3.57 13.33
C GLN A 21 2.32 2.73 12.06
N LEU A 22 2.56 1.43 12.18
CA LEU A 22 2.68 0.53 11.04
C LEU A 22 1.38 0.46 10.22
N LYS A 23 0.23 0.35 10.91
CA LYS A 23 -1.10 0.41 10.28
C LYS A 23 -1.31 1.72 9.52
N ASN A 24 -0.96 2.85 10.13
CA ASN A 24 -1.09 4.17 9.50
C ASN A 24 -0.25 4.29 8.22
N TYR A 25 0.99 3.79 8.23
CA TYR A 25 1.80 3.74 7.02
C TYR A 25 1.15 2.89 5.93
N LEU A 26 0.72 1.67 6.28
CA LEU A 26 0.06 0.78 5.32
C LEU A 26 -1.24 1.37 4.77
N TYR A 27 -2.03 2.10 5.57
CA TYR A 27 -3.20 2.84 5.06
C TYR A 27 -2.80 3.85 3.99
N GLY A 28 -1.77 4.65 4.25
CA GLY A 28 -1.26 5.64 3.29
C GLY A 28 -0.78 4.99 2.00
N TYR A 29 0.02 3.92 2.12
CA TYR A 29 0.55 3.21 0.96
C TYR A 29 -0.53 2.57 0.10
N PHE A 30 -1.43 1.79 0.70
CA PHE A 30 -2.51 1.15 -0.05
C PHE A 30 -3.50 2.18 -0.61
N ALA A 31 -3.75 3.29 0.09
CA ALA A 31 -4.54 4.40 -0.47
C ALA A 31 -3.88 4.94 -1.74
N SER A 32 -2.58 5.26 -1.70
CA SER A 32 -1.85 5.76 -2.87
C SER A 32 -1.84 4.75 -4.02
N LEU A 33 -1.60 3.47 -3.73
CA LEU A 33 -1.54 2.41 -4.73
C LEU A 33 -2.91 2.14 -5.39
N ILE A 34 -4.00 2.12 -4.60
CA ILE A 34 -5.36 1.90 -5.10
C ILE A 34 -5.91 3.13 -5.82
N ILE A 35 -5.55 4.35 -5.42
CA ILE A 35 -6.06 5.59 -6.02
C ILE A 35 -5.25 5.99 -7.26
N SER A 36 -3.95 5.72 -7.27
CA SER A 36 -3.09 6.08 -8.40
C SER A 36 -3.49 5.33 -9.67
N LYS A 37 -3.49 6.06 -10.78
CA LYS A 37 -3.69 5.49 -12.13
C LYS A 37 -2.38 5.00 -12.75
N LYS A 38 -1.25 5.18 -12.05
CA LYS A 38 0.07 4.66 -12.47
C LYS A 38 0.08 3.14 -12.47
N TYR A 39 -0.39 2.53 -11.38
CA TYR A 39 -0.31 1.07 -11.15
C TYR A 39 -1.53 0.30 -11.65
N ALA A 40 -2.71 0.92 -11.60
CA ALA A 40 -3.94 0.37 -12.15
C ALA A 40 -4.68 1.49 -12.87
N PRO A 41 -4.67 1.58 -14.21
CA PRO A 41 -5.39 2.63 -14.93
C PRO A 41 -6.91 2.52 -14.77
N ASN A 42 -7.44 1.30 -14.79
CA ASN A 42 -8.87 1.01 -14.67
C ASN A 42 -9.16 0.15 -13.43
N ASN A 43 -10.43 0.12 -13.04
CA ASN A 43 -10.87 -0.64 -11.87
C ASN A 43 -10.66 -2.16 -11.98
N PRO A 44 -10.86 -2.81 -13.14
CA PRO A 44 -10.55 -4.24 -13.29
C PRO A 44 -9.06 -4.57 -13.09
N ASP A 45 -8.17 -3.62 -13.36
CA ASP A 45 -6.72 -3.82 -13.17
C ASP A 45 -6.34 -3.94 -11.69
N LEU A 46 -7.20 -3.43 -10.78
CA LEU A 46 -7.00 -3.54 -9.34
C LEU A 46 -7.11 -4.99 -8.84
N GLU A 47 -7.87 -5.85 -9.53
CA GLU A 47 -7.98 -7.26 -9.14
C GLU A 47 -6.62 -7.96 -9.24
N LYS A 48 -5.94 -7.80 -10.38
CA LYS A 48 -4.57 -8.32 -10.58
C LYS A 48 -3.57 -7.70 -9.61
N LEU A 49 -3.72 -6.40 -9.33
CA LEU A 49 -2.84 -5.70 -8.40
C LEU A 49 -2.99 -6.23 -6.97
N MET A 50 -4.23 -6.41 -6.50
CA MET A 50 -4.50 -6.92 -5.15
C MET A 50 -4.08 -8.39 -4.98
N ALA A 51 -4.19 -9.19 -6.04
CA ALA A 51 -3.72 -10.58 -6.03
C ALA A 51 -2.20 -10.70 -5.75
N LYS A 52 -1.38 -9.72 -6.17
CA LYS A 52 0.06 -9.68 -5.82
C LYS A 52 0.32 -9.56 -4.31
N PHE A 53 -0.65 -9.05 -3.55
CA PHE A 53 -0.60 -8.92 -2.10
C PHE A 53 -1.36 -10.04 -1.38
N GLY A 54 -1.81 -11.08 -2.11
CA GLY A 54 -2.65 -12.15 -1.56
C GLY A 54 -4.06 -11.67 -1.17
N LEU A 55 -4.52 -10.54 -1.71
CA LEU A 55 -5.82 -9.96 -1.40
C LEU A 55 -6.82 -10.23 -2.54
N GLU A 56 -7.78 -11.11 -2.27
CA GLU A 56 -8.86 -11.44 -3.20
C GLU A 56 -10.20 -10.96 -2.66
N PHE A 57 -10.98 -10.31 -3.53
CA PHE A 57 -12.29 -9.80 -3.19
C PHE A 57 -13.34 -10.26 -4.19
N ARG A 58 -14.61 -10.18 -3.77
CA ARG A 58 -15.73 -10.41 -4.69
C ARG A 58 -15.76 -9.32 -5.78
N PRO A 59 -16.23 -9.62 -7.01
CA PRO A 59 -16.20 -8.68 -8.13
C PRO A 59 -16.81 -7.29 -7.86
N TYR A 60 -17.84 -7.22 -7.01
CA TYR A 60 -18.47 -5.93 -6.66
C TYR A 60 -17.54 -4.98 -5.89
N VAL A 61 -16.51 -5.50 -5.20
CA VAL A 61 -15.56 -4.69 -4.43
C VAL A 61 -14.68 -3.88 -5.38
N TYR A 62 -14.29 -4.48 -6.51
CA TYR A 62 -13.48 -3.82 -7.53
C TYR A 62 -14.27 -2.80 -8.36
N LYS A 63 -15.61 -2.74 -8.26
CA LYS A 63 -16.41 -1.74 -9.01
C LYS A 63 -16.06 -0.29 -8.62
N SER A 64 -15.54 -0.06 -7.42
CA SER A 64 -15.13 1.27 -6.95
C SER A 64 -13.84 1.20 -6.13
N ARG A 65 -12.88 2.08 -6.45
CA ARG A 65 -11.63 2.25 -5.70
C ARG A 65 -11.86 2.53 -4.21
N THR A 66 -12.88 3.32 -3.88
CA THR A 66 -13.21 3.64 -2.49
C THR A 66 -13.74 2.42 -1.75
N VAL A 67 -14.55 1.59 -2.42
CA VAL A 67 -15.05 0.33 -1.82
C VAL A 67 -13.88 -0.63 -1.58
N LEU A 68 -13.00 -0.80 -2.57
CA LEU A 68 -11.78 -1.60 -2.40
C LEU A 68 -10.91 -1.08 -1.26
N LEU A 69 -10.61 0.22 -1.24
CA LEU A 69 -9.78 0.84 -0.20
C LEU A 69 -10.37 0.63 1.19
N SER A 70 -11.69 0.81 1.35
CA SER A 70 -12.36 0.57 2.64
C SER A 70 -12.21 -0.88 3.13
N ARG A 71 -12.17 -1.85 2.21
CA ARG A 71 -11.97 -3.27 2.54
C ARG A 71 -10.52 -3.54 2.93
N VAL A 72 -9.57 -2.97 2.21
CA VAL A 72 -8.14 -3.12 2.51
C VAL A 72 -7.80 -2.47 3.86
N ILE A 73 -8.29 -1.26 4.14
CA ILE A 73 -8.13 -0.60 5.45
C ILE A 73 -8.64 -1.51 6.58
N ARG A 74 -9.81 -2.12 6.42
CA ARG A 74 -10.39 -3.01 7.43
C ARG A 74 -9.62 -4.32 7.61
N ILE A 75 -8.88 -4.77 6.60
CA ILE A 75 -7.98 -5.93 6.72
C ILE A 75 -6.74 -5.53 7.53
N ILE A 76 -6.10 -4.42 7.18
CA ILE A 76 -4.93 -3.89 7.89
C ILE A 76 -5.26 -3.60 9.36
N GLU A 77 -6.43 -3.02 9.65
CA GLU A 77 -6.90 -2.76 11.02
C GLU A 77 -6.90 -4.01 11.91
N LYS A 78 -7.26 -5.17 11.33
CA LYS A 78 -7.46 -6.44 12.04
C LYS A 78 -6.25 -7.36 12.05
N LYS A 79 -5.19 -7.03 11.32
CA LYS A 79 -3.97 -7.84 11.24
C LYS A 79 -3.10 -7.64 12.48
N GLU A 80 -2.38 -8.70 12.83
CA GLU A 80 -1.35 -8.69 13.86
C GLU A 80 -0.01 -8.22 13.29
N ASP A 81 0.94 -7.92 14.17
CA ASP A 81 2.17 -7.19 13.84
C ASP A 81 3.04 -7.92 12.81
N GLU A 82 3.21 -9.24 12.96
CA GLU A 82 3.98 -10.06 12.01
C GLU A 82 3.37 -9.99 10.61
N ASP A 83 2.04 -10.04 10.55
CA ASP A 83 1.25 -9.96 9.34
C ASP A 83 1.35 -8.58 8.66
N LEU A 84 1.45 -7.51 9.46
CA LEU A 84 1.62 -6.14 8.98
C LEU A 84 3.03 -5.92 8.43
N LEU A 85 4.05 -6.46 9.08
CA LEU A 85 5.44 -6.40 8.60
C LEU A 85 5.59 -7.14 7.26
N LEU A 86 5.00 -8.34 7.13
CA LEU A 86 4.96 -9.07 5.87
C LEU A 86 4.25 -8.27 4.77
N MET A 87 3.15 -7.59 5.08
CA MET A 87 2.49 -6.71 4.11
C MET A 87 3.36 -5.53 3.68
N LEU A 88 4.14 -4.96 4.60
CA LEU A 88 5.07 -3.89 4.30
C LEU A 88 6.23 -4.36 3.40
N ASP A 89 6.80 -5.53 3.68
CA ASP A 89 7.86 -6.11 2.87
C ASP A 89 7.39 -6.40 1.44
N ASN A 90 6.21 -7.02 1.30
CA ASN A 90 5.59 -7.26 -0.01
C ASN A 90 5.35 -5.96 -0.79
N LEU A 91 5.03 -4.87 -0.10
CA LEU A 91 4.87 -3.55 -0.72
C LEU A 91 6.20 -3.00 -1.23
N PHE A 92 7.26 -3.06 -0.42
CA PHE A 92 8.58 -2.62 -0.86
C PHE A 92 9.09 -3.42 -2.05
N ASP A 93 8.89 -4.73 -2.05
CA ASP A 93 9.27 -5.60 -3.16
C ASP A 93 8.47 -5.26 -4.41
N PHE A 94 7.16 -5.05 -4.29
CA PHE A 94 6.33 -4.61 -5.41
C PHE A 94 6.84 -3.30 -6.04
N ILE A 95 7.18 -2.30 -5.21
CA ILE A 95 7.66 -1.00 -5.68
C ILE A 95 8.98 -1.16 -6.44
N LYS A 96 9.94 -1.89 -5.86
CA LYS A 96 11.24 -2.14 -6.49
C LYS A 96 11.09 -2.85 -7.84
N THR A 97 10.27 -3.90 -7.90
CA THR A 97 10.06 -4.65 -9.15
C THR A 97 9.36 -3.78 -10.19
N PHE A 98 8.33 -3.03 -9.80
CA PHE A 98 7.59 -2.18 -10.73
C PHE A 98 8.45 -1.07 -11.33
N ASP A 99 9.29 -0.41 -10.52
CA ASP A 99 10.17 0.64 -11.04
C ASP A 99 11.24 0.06 -11.98
N ASN A 100 11.74 -1.16 -11.74
CA ASN A 100 12.64 -1.85 -12.65
C ASN A 100 11.96 -2.21 -13.99
N GLU A 101 10.73 -2.74 -13.96
CA GLU A 101 9.95 -3.05 -15.17
C GLU A 101 9.70 -1.79 -16.03
N VAL A 102 9.40 -0.65 -15.39
CA VAL A 102 9.20 0.64 -16.08
C VAL A 102 10.51 1.14 -16.73
N ILE A 103 11.66 0.93 -16.10
CA ILE A 103 12.96 1.34 -16.66
C ILE A 103 13.30 0.51 -17.90
N GLU A 104 13.07 -0.81 -17.85
CA GLU A 104 13.31 -1.71 -18.98
C GLU A 104 12.39 -1.45 -20.18
N GLU A 105 11.10 -1.17 -19.95
CA GLU A 105 10.16 -0.82 -21.04
C GLU A 105 10.52 0.50 -21.73
N ASN A 106 11.07 1.49 -21.00
CA ASN A 106 11.49 2.76 -21.57
C ASN A 106 12.85 2.68 -22.30
N GLY A 107 13.64 1.62 -22.10
CA GLY A 107 14.90 1.38 -22.82
C GLY A 107 14.71 0.92 -24.27
N ASN A 108 13.54 0.38 -24.62
CA ASN A 108 13.30 -0.31 -25.90
C ASN A 108 12.28 0.36 -26.85
N THR A 109 11.79 1.57 -26.57
CA THR A 109 10.90 2.27 -27.52
C THR A 109 11.33 3.70 -27.82
N SER A 110 11.87 3.85 -29.03
CA SER A 110 12.03 5.12 -29.72
C SER A 110 10.66 5.81 -29.94
N SER A 111 10.69 7.14 -29.74
CA SER A 111 9.79 8.16 -30.29
C SER A 111 8.27 7.94 -30.24
N LYS A 112 7.60 8.53 -29.23
CA LYS A 112 6.29 9.21 -29.38
C LYS A 112 6.05 10.18 -28.22
N THR A 113 5.68 11.41 -28.58
CA THR A 113 5.45 12.58 -27.72
C THR A 113 4.50 12.27 -26.56
N LYS A 114 5.04 12.11 -25.34
CA LYS A 114 4.25 11.85 -24.12
C LYS A 114 3.43 13.10 -23.77
N LYS A 115 2.12 13.08 -24.03
CA LYS A 115 1.17 14.02 -23.41
C LYS A 115 1.35 13.94 -21.89
N LYS A 116 1.67 15.05 -21.22
CA LYS A 116 1.83 15.13 -19.76
C LYS A 116 0.55 14.59 -19.09
N LYS A 117 0.61 13.40 -18.49
CA LYS A 117 -0.44 12.89 -17.62
C LYS A 117 -0.54 13.82 -16.41
N LYS A 118 -1.77 14.15 -16.02
CA LYS A 118 -2.06 15.00 -14.84
C LYS A 118 -1.62 14.23 -13.59
N LYS A 119 -0.47 14.58 -13.00
CA LYS A 119 0.00 14.02 -11.72
C LYS A 119 -1.01 14.37 -10.62
N ASN A 120 -1.37 13.41 -9.79
CA ASN A 120 -2.21 13.61 -8.61
C ASN A 120 -1.33 13.81 -7.38
N ILE A 121 -1.84 14.48 -6.35
CA ILE A 121 -1.15 14.72 -5.07
C ILE A 121 -0.65 13.43 -4.41
N PHE A 122 -1.34 12.32 -4.66
CA PHE A 122 -0.95 10.99 -4.18
C PHE A 122 0.28 10.43 -4.88
N ASP A 123 0.52 10.81 -6.14
CA ASP A 123 1.76 10.42 -6.83
C ASP A 123 2.95 11.14 -6.18
N ASP A 124 2.79 12.40 -5.75
CA ASP A 124 3.83 13.17 -5.07
C ASP A 124 4.11 12.65 -3.64
N ILE A 125 3.08 12.22 -2.90
CA ILE A 125 3.25 11.54 -1.60
C ILE A 125 4.05 10.24 -1.78
N PHE A 126 3.81 9.51 -2.87
CA PHE A 126 4.49 8.26 -3.13
C PHE A 126 5.97 8.47 -3.48
N ASP A 127 6.28 9.46 -4.32
CA ASP A 127 7.64 9.83 -4.71
C ASP A 127 8.48 10.30 -3.49
N GLN A 128 7.86 10.70 -2.38
CA GLN A 128 8.55 11.08 -1.12
C GLN A 128 8.85 9.89 -0.19
N LEU A 129 8.23 8.74 -0.41
CA LEU A 129 8.35 7.57 0.45
C LEU A 129 9.31 6.51 -0.10
N GLY A 130 9.80 6.69 -1.33
CA GLY A 130 10.78 5.82 -2.01
C GLY A 130 12.18 6.43 -2.06
#